data_AF-A0A967WK40-F1
#
_entry.id   AF-A0A967WK40-F1
#
_cell.length_a   1.000
_cell.length_b   1.000
_cell.length_c   1.000
_cell.angle_alpha   90.00
_cell.angle_beta   90.00
_cell.angle_gamma   90.00
#
_symmetry.space_group_name_H-M   'P 1'
#
loop_
_entity.id
_entity.type
_entity.pdbx_description
1 polymer ?
#
loop_
_entity_poly.entity_id
_entity_poly.type
_entity_poly.pdbx_seq_one_letter_code
_entity_poly.pdbx_strand_id
1 'polypeptide(L)' 'MSIRALYLEPEQDITGELLADLATALREFAAFHGSEQLVVERSEPGELAALLLEAGLEL' A
#
# COMPACT_ATOMS: atom_id res chain seq x y z
N MET A 1 1.92 -12.85 -1.32
CA MET A 1 2.42 -12.44 0.01
C MET A 1 1.33 -11.63 0.71
N SER A 2 1.30 -11.54 2.04
CA SER A 2 0.35 -10.63 2.72
C SER A 2 1.03 -9.72 3.74
N ILE A 3 0.46 -8.54 3.91
CA ILE A 3 0.73 -7.59 4.99
C ILE A 3 -0.56 -7.48 5.80
N ARG A 4 -0.42 -7.64 7.12
CA ARG A 4 -1.57 -7.67 8.03
C ARG A 4 -2.26 -6.32 8.16
N ALA A 5 -1.50 -5.22 8.14
CA ALA A 5 -2.06 -3.88 8.22
C ALA A 5 -1.15 -2.82 7.61
N LEU A 6 -1.75 -1.84 6.95
CA LEU A 6 -1.17 -0.52 6.71
C LEU A 6 -1.79 0.46 7.70
N TYR A 7 -0.94 1.26 8.35
CA TYR A 7 -1.36 2.29 9.28
C TYR A 7 -0.69 3.60 8.91
N LEU A 8 -1.49 4.64 8.71
CA LEU A 8 -1.06 6.00 8.56
C LEU A 8 -1.36 6.74 9.85
N GLU A 9 -0.40 7.52 10.34
CA GLU A 9 -0.58 8.29 11.56
C GLU A 9 -1.77 9.25 11.43
N PRO A 10 -2.59 9.40 12.50
CA PRO A 10 -3.66 10.38 12.52
C PRO A 10 -3.02 11.76 12.36
N GLU A 11 -3.56 12.60 11.46
CA GLU A 11 -3.03 13.92 11.04
C GLU A 11 -2.05 13.91 9.86
N GLN A 12 -1.60 12.74 9.39
CA GLN A 12 -0.81 12.67 8.17
C GLN A 12 -1.72 12.69 6.93
N ASP A 13 -1.53 13.68 6.06
CA ASP A 13 -2.29 13.80 4.81
C ASP A 13 -1.89 12.71 3.81
N ILE A 14 -2.90 12.15 3.12
CA ILE A 14 -2.67 11.27 1.97
C ILE A 14 -2.40 12.15 0.75
N THR A 15 -1.13 12.26 0.38
CA THR A 15 -0.70 13.01 -0.81
C THR A 15 -0.42 12.08 -1.98
N GLY A 16 -0.44 12.62 -3.21
CA GLY A 16 -0.06 11.85 -4.39
C GLY A 16 1.39 11.34 -4.35
N GLU A 17 2.30 12.10 -3.75
CA GLU A 17 3.69 11.69 -3.55
C GLU A 17 3.79 10.50 -2.58
N LEU A 18 3.11 10.58 -1.43
CA LEU A 18 3.06 9.47 -0.47
C LEU A 18 2.51 8.18 -1.12
N LEU A 19 1.44 8.29 -1.90
CA LEU A 19 0.85 7.14 -2.61
C LEU A 19 1.83 6.55 -3.61
N ALA A 20 2.54 7.37 -4.39
CA ALA A 20 3.51 6.92 -5.38
C ALA A 20 4.70 6.19 -4.74
N ASP A 21 5.24 6.75 -3.66
CA ASP A 21 6.37 6.18 -2.93
C ASP A 21 5.97 4.87 -2.23
N LEU A 22 4.82 4.87 -1.54
CA LEU A 22 4.32 3.67 -0.87
C LEU A 22 3.99 2.56 -1.87
N ALA A 23 3.35 2.88 -3.00
CA ALA A 23 3.10 1.92 -4.06
C ALA A 23 4.39 1.29 -4.60
N THR A 24 5.44 2.11 -4.78
CA THR A 24 6.76 1.64 -5.21
C THR A 24 7.39 0.72 -4.17
N ALA A 25 7.42 1.14 -2.91
CA ALA A 25 7.96 0.33 -1.82
C ALA A 25 7.24 -1.02 -1.67
N LEU A 26 5.91 -1.05 -1.81
CA LEU A 26 5.12 -2.27 -1.73
C LEU A 26 5.40 -3.22 -2.91
N ARG A 27 5.57 -2.69 -4.13
CA ARG A 27 5.99 -3.49 -5.30
C ARG A 27 7.38 -4.09 -5.13
N GLU A 28 8.33 -3.28 -4.68
CA GLU A 28 9.70 -3.74 -4.42
C GLU A 28 9.72 -4.80 -3.31
N PHE A 29 8.93 -4.62 -2.26
CA PHE A 29 8.77 -5.59 -1.19
C PHE A 29 8.20 -6.92 -1.71
N ALA A 30 7.16 -6.90 -2.54
CA ALA A 30 6.59 -8.10 -3.14
C ALA A 30 7.60 -8.81 -4.05
N ALA A 31 8.28 -8.05 -4.91
CA ALA A 31 9.30 -8.56 -5.83
C ALA A 31 10.50 -9.17 -5.10
N PHE A 32 10.96 -8.54 -4.01
CA PHE A 32 12.03 -9.06 -3.16
C PHE A 32 11.69 -10.44 -2.59
N HIS A 33 10.42 -10.70 -2.29
CA HIS A 33 9.94 -12.01 -1.82
C HIS A 33 9.54 -12.97 -2.95
N GLY A 34 9.74 -12.59 -4.22
CA GLY A 34 9.34 -13.39 -5.37
C GLY A 34 7.82 -13.58 -5.48
N SER A 35 7.04 -12.64 -4.98
CA SER A 35 5.58 -12.69 -4.97
C SER A 35 5.01 -11.76 -6.03
N GLU A 36 4.17 -12.30 -6.93
CA GLU A 36 3.50 -11.52 -7.97
C GLU A 36 2.36 -10.65 -7.43
N GLN A 37 1.78 -11.05 -6.29
CA GLN A 37 0.67 -10.34 -5.64
C GLN A 37 0.96 -10.04 -4.17
N LEU A 38 0.51 -8.88 -3.68
CA LEU A 38 0.65 -8.44 -2.29
C LEU A 38 -0.71 -8.10 -1.67
N VAL A 39 -1.22 -8.96 -0.79
CA VAL A 39 -2.50 -8.72 -0.13
C VAL A 39 -2.34 -7.81 1.09
N VAL A 40 -3.10 -6.72 1.15
CA VAL A 40 -3.23 -5.88 2.35
C VAL A 40 -4.54 -6.23 3.07
N GLU A 41 -4.43 -6.85 4.24
CA GLU A 41 -5.60 -7.36 4.97
C GLU A 41 -6.39 -6.24 5.67
N ARG A 42 -5.71 -5.16 6.08
CA ARG A 42 -6.33 -4.00 6.74
C ARG A 42 -5.60 -2.72 6.36
N SER A 43 -6.33 -1.63 6.21
CA SER A 43 -5.77 -0.28 6.11
C SER A 43 -6.48 0.66 7.04
N GLU A 44 -5.71 1.51 7.72
CA GLU A 44 -6.20 2.57 8.58
C GLU A 44 -5.40 3.85 8.28
N PRO A 45 -6.01 4.88 7.66
CA PRO A 45 -7.41 4.95 7.27
C PRO A 45 -7.75 3.98 6.13
N GLY A 46 -9.01 3.57 6.04
CA GLY A 46 -9.46 2.64 5.00
C GLY A 46 -9.29 3.16 3.57
N GLU A 47 -9.39 4.48 3.40
CA GLU A 47 -9.25 5.14 2.09
C GLU A 47 -7.83 5.00 1.49
N LEU A 48 -6.79 4.82 2.33
CA LEU A 48 -5.43 4.65 1.84
C LEU A 48 -5.28 3.41 0.95
N ALA A 49 -5.87 2.28 1.34
CA ALA A 49 -5.85 1.07 0.50
C ALA A 49 -6.61 1.27 -0.82
N ALA A 50 -7.74 1.99 -0.80
CA ALA A 50 -8.50 2.28 -2.02
C ALA A 50 -7.67 3.12 -3.00
N LEU A 51 -6.99 4.14 -2.50
CA LEU A 51 -6.13 5.00 -3.32
C LEU A 51 -4.90 4.27 -3.87
N LEU A 52 -4.34 3.30 -3.12
CA LEU A 52 -3.26 2.44 -3.61
C LEU A 52 -3.72 1.51 -4.74
N LEU A 53 -4.93 0.95 -4.65
CA LEU A 53 -5.53 0.17 -5.73
C LEU A 53 -5.70 1.00 -7.01
N GLU A 54 -6.20 2.24 -6.88
CA GLU A 54 -6.34 3.18 -8.00
C GLU A 54 -5.00 3.56 -8.62
N ALA A 55 -3.92 3.60 -7.82
CA ALA A 55 -2.55 3.82 -8.29
C ALA A 55 -1.93 2.61 -9.02
N GLY A 56 -2.72 1.57 -9.29
CA GLY A 56 -2.30 0.38 -10.04
C GLY A 56 -1.54 -0.63 -9.19
N LEU A 57 -1.72 -0.61 -7.86
CA LEU A 57 -1.25 -1.68 -6.99
C LEU A 57 -2.29 -2.80 -7.00
N GLU A 58 -1.94 -3.99 -7.49
CA GLU A 58 -2.80 -5.17 -7.35
C GLU A 58 -2.65 -5.74 -5.93
N LEU A 59 -3.49 -5.24 -5.02
CA LEU A 59 -3.59 -5.71 -3.63
C LEU A 59 -4.48 -6.96 -3.52
#